data_AF-A0A355F9A1-F1
#
_entry.id   AF-A0A355F9A1-F1
#
_cell.length_a   1.000
_cell.length_b   1.000
_cell.length_c   1.000
_cell.angle_alpha   90.00
_cell.angle_beta   90.00
_cell.angle_gamma   90.00
#
_symmetry.space_group_name_H-M   'P 1'
#
loop_
_entity.id
_entity.type
_entity.pdbx_description
1 polymer ?
#
loop_
_entity_poly.entity_id
_entity_poly.type
_entity_poly.pdbx_seq_one_letter_code
_entity_poly.pdbx_strand_id
1 'polypeptide(L)'
;AEALGDAWAPEGAVLRIRSTLPVGSGFGSSAATATAVVAAVLVFAGDEAAPERIGRIALDVERRQHGHPSGVDGLTVLSGGVLWARRLPSGDLEMERVTVRAPLLGRLQVYDTGTPQESTGEVV
;
A
#
# COMPACT_ATOMS: atom_id res chain seq x y z
N ALA A 1 35.93 13.62 -24.86
CA ALA A 1 34.53 13.67 -24.38
C ALA A 1 34.36 12.50 -23.44
N GLU A 2 33.94 12.78 -22.22
CA GLU A 2 34.01 11.88 -21.04
C GLU A 2 33.25 10.57 -21.19
N ALA A 3 33.81 9.55 -20.54
CA ALA A 3 33.21 8.25 -20.34
C ALA A 3 32.17 8.28 -19.21
N LEU A 4 30.99 7.71 -19.51
CA LEU A 4 30.13 7.02 -18.56
C LEU A 4 30.07 5.60 -19.13
N GLY A 5 30.88 4.63 -18.69
CA GLY A 5 30.81 4.03 -17.37
C GLY A 5 30.10 2.69 -17.53
N ASP A 6 30.86 1.60 -17.59
CA ASP A 6 30.38 0.22 -17.59
C ASP A 6 29.45 -0.06 -16.39
N ALA A 7 28.55 -1.03 -16.59
CA ALA A 7 27.72 -1.74 -15.60
C ALA A 7 26.36 -1.13 -15.19
N TRP A 8 25.34 -1.39 -16.02
CA TRP A 8 24.05 -1.88 -15.53
C TRP A 8 23.43 -2.75 -16.62
N ALA A 9 23.82 -4.02 -16.66
CA ALA A 9 22.78 -5.03 -16.80
C ALA A 9 22.52 -5.46 -15.36
N PRO A 10 21.30 -5.29 -14.80
CA PRO A 10 21.04 -5.94 -13.54
C PRO A 10 21.22 -7.44 -13.81
N GLU A 11 22.09 -8.10 -13.03
CA GLU A 11 21.90 -9.51 -12.77
C GLU A 11 20.41 -9.70 -12.45
N GLY A 12 19.75 -10.62 -13.16
CA GLY A 12 18.29 -10.77 -13.06
C GLY A 12 17.85 -10.88 -11.61
N ALA A 13 16.79 -10.17 -11.24
CA ALA A 13 16.28 -10.19 -9.87
C ALA A 13 15.18 -11.24 -9.70
N VAL A 14 15.17 -11.93 -8.56
CA VAL A 14 14.07 -12.80 -8.15
C VAL A 14 13.31 -12.15 -7.00
N LEU A 15 12.09 -11.71 -7.27
CA LEU A 15 11.19 -11.17 -6.24
C LEU A 15 10.33 -12.30 -5.67
N ARG A 16 10.38 -12.49 -4.35
CA ARG A 16 9.53 -13.46 -3.64
C ARG A 16 8.64 -12.72 -2.65
N ILE A 17 7.33 -12.84 -2.84
CA ILE A 17 6.32 -12.28 -1.95
C ILE A 17 5.82 -13.39 -1.02
N ARG A 18 5.78 -13.09 0.28
CA ARG A 18 5.10 -13.92 1.28
C ARG A 18 4.19 -13.00 2.09
N SER A 19 2.92 -13.37 2.20
CA SER A 19 1.91 -12.60 2.93
C SER A 19 1.08 -13.55 3.78
N THR A 20 0.73 -13.12 4.98
CA THR A 20 -0.27 -13.77 5.83
C THR A 20 -1.65 -13.13 5.68
N LEU A 21 -1.77 -12.06 4.88
CA LEU A 21 -3.05 -11.41 4.63
C LEU A 21 -3.90 -12.27 3.68
N PRO A 22 -5.18 -12.51 4.02
CA PRO A 22 -6.11 -13.15 3.10
C PRO A 22 -6.26 -12.34 1.81
N VAL A 23 -6.20 -13.04 0.67
CA VAL A 23 -6.36 -12.42 -0.65
C VAL A 23 -7.85 -12.24 -0.93
N GLY A 24 -8.24 -11.04 -1.32
CA GLY A 24 -9.63 -10.74 -1.72
C GLY A 24 -10.63 -10.63 -0.57
N SER A 25 -10.27 -10.88 0.69
CA SER A 25 -11.21 -10.82 1.84
C SER A 25 -11.26 -9.43 2.52
N GLY A 26 -10.93 -8.35 1.82
CA GLY A 26 -11.04 -6.98 2.38
C GLY A 26 -9.95 -6.57 3.39
N PHE A 27 -8.89 -7.36 3.57
CA PHE A 27 -7.77 -7.03 4.49
C PHE A 27 -6.70 -6.09 3.89
N GLY A 28 -6.96 -5.44 2.75
CA GLY A 28 -5.99 -4.56 2.10
C GLY A 28 -4.76 -5.28 1.53
N SER A 29 -4.86 -6.59 1.22
CA SER A 29 -3.73 -7.40 0.73
C SER A 29 -3.10 -6.87 -0.56
N SER A 30 -3.89 -6.26 -1.45
CA SER A 30 -3.39 -5.67 -2.70
C SER A 30 -2.49 -4.46 -2.43
N ALA A 31 -2.98 -3.51 -1.63
CA ALA A 31 -2.23 -2.32 -1.23
C ALA A 31 -0.97 -2.67 -0.43
N ALA A 32 -1.06 -3.63 0.49
CA ALA A 32 0.08 -4.13 1.25
C ALA A 32 1.16 -4.74 0.32
N THR A 33 0.74 -5.55 -0.64
CA THR A 33 1.65 -6.16 -1.62
C THR A 33 2.29 -5.11 -2.50
N ALA A 34 1.50 -4.19 -3.10
CA ALA A 34 2.02 -3.13 -3.94
C ALA A 34 3.05 -2.25 -3.20
N THR A 35 2.72 -1.85 -1.97
CA THR A 35 3.61 -1.06 -1.10
C THR A 35 4.92 -1.80 -0.81
N ALA A 36 4.85 -3.08 -0.45
CA ALA A 36 6.03 -3.90 -0.17
C ALA A 36 6.91 -4.12 -1.41
N VAL A 37 6.31 -4.33 -2.58
CA VAL A 37 7.04 -4.48 -3.84
C VAL A 37 7.74 -3.19 -4.22
N VAL A 38 7.07 -2.04 -4.10
CA VAL A 38 7.70 -0.73 -4.33
C VAL A 38 8.89 -0.55 -3.41
N ALA A 39 8.73 -0.77 -2.09
CA ALA A 39 9.82 -0.66 -1.14
C ALA A 39 11.01 -1.57 -1.50
N ALA A 40 10.73 -2.84 -1.83
CA ALA A 40 11.77 -3.81 -2.19
C ALA A 40 12.53 -3.41 -3.47
N VAL A 41 11.84 -2.90 -4.48
CA VAL A 41 12.46 -2.45 -5.74
C VAL A 41 13.32 -1.21 -5.53
N LEU A 42 12.86 -0.25 -4.71
CA LEU A 42 13.67 0.93 -4.39
C LEU A 42 14.96 0.54 -3.67
N VAL A 43 14.86 -0.31 -2.66
CA VAL A 43 16.03 -0.83 -1.95
C VAL A 43 16.97 -1.60 -2.89
N PHE A 44 16.42 -2.44 -3.77
CA PHE A 44 17.21 -3.19 -4.75
C PHE A 44 17.95 -2.28 -5.75
N ALA A 45 17.31 -1.19 -6.16
CA ALA A 45 17.91 -0.20 -7.07
C ALA A 45 18.94 0.72 -6.39
N GLY A 46 19.16 0.59 -5.08
CA GLY A 46 20.03 1.49 -4.30
C GLY A 46 19.42 2.86 -4.03
N ASP A 47 18.11 3.00 -4.21
CA ASP A 47 17.37 4.23 -3.96
C ASP A 47 16.88 4.33 -2.50
N GLU A 48 16.60 5.55 -2.06
CA GLU A 48 15.93 5.80 -0.78
C GLU A 48 14.47 5.30 -0.81
N ALA A 49 14.13 4.46 0.18
CA ALA A 49 12.80 3.91 0.41
C ALA A 49 12.02 4.72 1.46
N ALA A 50 11.96 6.04 1.29
CA ALA A 50 11.21 6.94 2.17
C ALA A 50 9.69 6.66 2.07
N PRO A 51 8.94 6.67 3.19
CA PRO A 51 7.50 6.38 3.20
C PRO A 51 6.69 7.23 2.22
N GLU A 52 7.00 8.51 2.09
CA GLU A 52 6.32 9.45 1.19
C GLU A 52 6.54 9.04 -0.27
N ARG A 53 7.76 8.61 -0.61
CA ARG A 53 8.11 8.16 -1.96
C ARG A 53 7.44 6.83 -2.28
N ILE A 54 7.44 5.89 -1.34
CA ILE A 54 6.74 4.61 -1.50
C ILE A 54 5.24 4.86 -1.69
N GLY A 55 4.64 5.68 -0.83
CA GLY A 55 3.21 5.99 -0.87
C GLY A 55 2.79 6.63 -2.19
N ARG A 56 3.58 7.57 -2.70
CA ARG A 56 3.33 8.19 -4.02
C ARG A 56 3.35 7.16 -5.14
N ILE A 57 4.35 6.28 -5.19
CA ILE A 57 4.45 5.25 -6.24
C ILE A 57 3.34 4.20 -6.08
N ALA A 58 3.03 3.78 -4.86
CA ALA A 58 1.94 2.82 -4.60
C ALA A 58 0.57 3.38 -5.02
N LEU A 59 0.31 4.66 -4.73
CA LEU A 59 -0.90 5.37 -5.18
C LEU A 59 -0.99 5.42 -6.71
N ASP A 60 0.16 5.60 -7.37
CA ASP A 60 0.29 5.57 -8.82
C ASP A 60 0.05 4.18 -9.42
N VAL A 61 0.37 3.10 -8.70
CA VAL A 61 0.01 1.73 -9.07
C VAL A 61 -1.50 1.53 -8.92
N GLU A 62 -2.09 1.96 -7.81
CA GLU A 62 -3.54 1.88 -7.55
C GLU A 62 -4.34 2.61 -8.66
N ARG A 63 -3.92 3.82 -9.04
CA ARG A 63 -4.49 4.59 -10.16
C ARG A 63 -4.52 3.79 -11.45
N ARG A 64 -3.42 3.11 -11.79
CA ARG A 64 -3.31 2.35 -13.03
C ARG A 64 -4.20 1.10 -13.02
N GLN A 65 -4.40 0.50 -11.85
CA GLN A 65 -5.19 -0.72 -11.70
C GLN A 65 -6.70 -0.45 -11.62
N HIS A 66 -7.11 0.62 -10.92
CA HIS A 66 -8.50 0.86 -10.54
C HIS A 66 -9.07 2.19 -11.06
N GLY A 67 -8.25 3.04 -11.71
CA GLY A 67 -8.66 4.33 -12.26
C GLY A 67 -8.80 5.43 -11.19
N HIS A 68 -9.66 5.24 -10.20
CA HIS A 68 -9.90 6.21 -9.12
C HIS A 68 -9.32 5.71 -7.79
N PRO A 69 -8.09 6.10 -7.42
CA PRO A 69 -7.46 5.60 -6.21
C PRO A 69 -8.10 6.21 -4.96
N SER A 70 -8.28 5.40 -3.94
CA SER A 70 -8.62 5.92 -2.61
C SER A 70 -7.39 6.56 -1.97
N GLY A 71 -6.21 5.92 -2.12
CA GLY A 71 -4.99 6.22 -1.38
C GLY A 71 -5.04 5.87 0.11
N VAL A 72 -6.18 5.38 0.61
CA VAL A 72 -6.37 5.11 2.05
C VAL A 72 -5.56 3.89 2.47
N ASP A 73 -5.65 2.81 1.70
CA ASP A 73 -5.05 1.52 2.06
C ASP A 73 -3.52 1.61 2.05
N GLY A 74 -2.93 2.17 1.00
CA GLY A 74 -1.47 2.30 0.89
C GLY A 74 -0.85 3.16 1.99
N LEU A 75 -1.48 4.28 2.32
CA LEU A 75 -1.03 5.14 3.42
C LEU A 75 -1.25 4.48 4.79
N THR A 76 -2.29 3.66 4.93
CA THR A 76 -2.52 2.86 6.15
C THR A 76 -1.42 1.83 6.36
N VAL A 77 -1.00 1.15 5.30
CA VAL A 77 0.13 0.20 5.33
C VAL A 77 1.42 0.88 5.80
N LEU A 78 1.70 2.08 5.30
CA LEU A 78 2.92 2.82 5.63
C LEU A 78 2.92 3.42 7.04
N SER A 79 1.76 3.90 7.50
CA SER A 79 1.66 4.59 8.80
C SER A 79 1.48 3.62 9.97
N GLY A 80 0.75 2.53 9.75
CA GLY A 80 0.33 1.58 10.77
C GLY A 80 -0.59 2.17 11.85
N GLY A 81 -1.21 1.29 12.64
CA GLY A 81 -2.17 1.68 13.69
C GLY A 81 -3.55 2.03 13.15
N VAL A 82 -4.32 2.78 13.94
CA VAL A 82 -5.66 3.26 13.56
C VAL A 82 -5.56 4.69 13.06
N LEU A 83 -6.11 4.95 11.89
CA LEU A 83 -6.06 6.25 11.24
C LEU A 83 -7.46 6.81 11.04
N TRP A 84 -7.58 8.12 11.19
CA TRP A 84 -8.71 8.89 10.67
C TRP A 84 -8.25 9.56 9.38
N ALA A 85 -9.03 9.39 8.31
CA ALA A 85 -8.72 9.94 7.00
C ALA A 85 -9.89 10.78 6.48
N ARG A 86 -9.57 11.90 5.83
CA ARG A 86 -10.55 12.79 5.20
C ARG A 86 -10.06 13.25 3.85
N ARG A 87 -10.91 13.12 2.83
CA ARG A 87 -10.67 13.73 1.52
C ARG A 87 -11.01 15.23 1.57
N LEU A 88 -10.06 16.08 1.20
CA LEU A 88 -10.24 17.51 1.09
C LEU A 88 -10.92 17.89 -0.24
N PRO A 89 -11.52 19.09 -0.34
CA PRO A 89 -12.07 19.59 -1.60
C PRO A 89 -11.05 19.68 -2.75
N SER A 90 -9.75 19.79 -2.43
CA SER A 90 -8.66 19.73 -3.40
C SER A 90 -8.46 18.34 -4.03
N GLY A 91 -9.05 17.30 -3.44
CA GLY A 91 -8.83 15.90 -3.79
C GLY A 91 -7.76 15.22 -2.94
N ASP A 92 -6.97 15.99 -2.19
CA ASP A 92 -5.93 15.47 -1.29
C ASP A 92 -6.54 14.68 -0.13
N LEU A 93 -5.77 13.71 0.38
CA LEU A 93 -6.17 12.89 1.50
C LEU A 93 -5.39 13.32 2.75
N GLU A 94 -6.09 13.92 3.70
CA GLU A 94 -5.57 14.19 5.04
C GLU A 94 -5.69 12.95 5.90
N MET A 95 -4.66 12.66 6.70
CA MET A 95 -4.65 11.55 7.63
C MET A 95 -4.09 11.95 8.98
N GLU A 96 -4.69 11.42 10.04
CA GLU A 96 -4.24 11.57 11.41
C GLU A 96 -4.25 10.22 12.11
N ARG A 97 -3.19 9.93 12.88
CA ARG A 97 -3.15 8.73 13.72
C ARG A 97 -4.03 8.93 14.95
N VAL A 98 -4.99 8.02 15.13
CA VAL A 98 -5.89 8.05 16.26
C VAL A 98 -5.32 7.24 17.42
N THR A 99 -5.20 7.88 18.59
CA THR A 99 -4.91 7.12 19.82
C THR A 99 -6.17 6.39 20.27
N VAL A 100 -6.14 5.08 20.16
CA VAL A 100 -7.21 4.21 20.64
C VAL A 100 -7.27 4.23 22.16
N ARG A 101 -8.36 4.77 22.72
CA ARG A 101 -8.62 4.78 24.17
C ARG A 101 -9.90 4.05 24.56
N ALA A 102 -10.72 3.66 23.58
CA ALA A 102 -12.00 3.03 23.83
C ALA A 102 -11.82 1.56 24.26
N PRO A 103 -12.29 1.16 25.46
CA PRO A 103 -12.21 -0.23 25.93
C PRO A 103 -12.93 -1.22 24.99
N LEU A 104 -13.89 -0.75 24.21
CA LEU A 104 -14.65 -1.54 23.23
C LEU A 104 -13.77 -2.15 22.14
N LEU A 105 -12.64 -1.52 21.78
CA LEU A 105 -11.74 -2.08 20.78
C LEU A 105 -11.06 -3.36 21.26
N GLY A 106 -10.91 -3.57 22.58
CA GLY A 106 -10.48 -4.84 23.14
C GLY A 106 -11.51 -5.97 23.02
N ARG A 107 -12.74 -5.66 22.57
CA ARG A 107 -13.81 -6.63 22.31
C ARG A 107 -14.04 -6.83 20.81
N LEU A 108 -13.31 -6.12 19.94
CA LEU A 108 -13.44 -6.27 18.50
C LEU A 108 -12.97 -7.67 18.10
N GLN A 109 -13.81 -8.39 17.38
CA GLN A 109 -13.47 -9.67 16.78
C GLN A 109 -13.60 -9.53 15.27
N VAL A 110 -12.59 -10.02 14.55
CA VAL A 110 -12.59 -10.05 13.09
C VAL A 110 -12.76 -11.50 12.67
N TYR A 111 -13.75 -11.74 11.83
CA TYR A 111 -14.03 -13.05 11.24
C TYR A 111 -13.84 -12.94 9.74
N ASP A 112 -12.92 -13.72 9.18
CA ASP A 112 -12.73 -13.83 7.73
C ASP A 112 -13.79 -14.77 7.17
N THR A 113 -14.72 -14.23 6.39
CA THR A 113 -15.79 -15.00 5.72
C THR A 113 -15.38 -15.50 4.33
N GLY A 114 -14.14 -15.25 3.90
CA GLY A 114 -13.63 -15.54 2.57
C GLY A 114 -13.86 -14.40 1.57
N THR A 115 -13.57 -14.71 0.31
CA THR A 115 -13.65 -13.75 -0.80
C THR A 115 -15.11 -13.47 -1.18
N PRO A 116 -15.54 -12.19 -1.27
CA PRO A 116 -16.88 -11.84 -1.72
C PRO A 116 -17.10 -12.24 -3.18
N GLN A 117 -18.36 -12.50 -3.54
CA GLN A 117 -18.74 -12.85 -4.93
C GLN A 117 -18.69 -11.65 -5.87
N GLU A 118 -18.96 -10.46 -5.34
CA GLU A 118 -18.88 -9.18 -6.04
C GLU A 118 -17.54 -8.52 -5.73
N SER A 119 -16.92 -7.94 -6.74
CA SER A 119 -15.66 -7.20 -6.59
C SER A 119 -15.90 -5.86 -5.90
N THR A 120 -14.88 -5.33 -5.21
CA THR A 120 -14.97 -4.02 -4.57
C THR A 120 -15.41 -2.91 -5.53
N GLY A 121 -15.06 -2.99 -6.82
CA GLY A 121 -15.47 -2.02 -7.83
C GLY A 121 -16.92 -2.13 -8.31
N GLU A 122 -17.62 -3.24 -8.02
CA GLU A 122 -19.03 -3.43 -8.38
C GLU A 122 -20.00 -2.89 -7.31
N VAL A 123 -19.52 -2.70 -6.08
CA VAL A 123 -20.31 -2.24 -4.93
C VAL A 123 -20.07 -0.78 -4.51
N VAL A 124 -19.20 -0.03 -5.21
CA VAL A 124 -18.94 1.40 -4.96
C VAL A 124 -19.47 2.27 -6.09
#